data_AF-A0A970AJN8-F1
#
_entry.id   AF-A0A970AJN8-F1
#
_cell.length_a   1.000
_cell.length_b   1.000
_cell.length_c   1.000
_cell.angle_alpha   90.00
_cell.angle_beta   90.00
_cell.angle_gamma   90.00
#
_symmetry.space_group_name_H-M   'P 1'
#
loop_
_entity.id
_entity.type
_entity.pdbx_description
1 polymer ?
#
loop_
_entity_poly.entity_id
_entity_poly.type
_entity_poly.pdbx_seq_one_letter_code
_entity_poly.pdbx_strand_id
1 'polypeptide(L)'
;MLYYVWPLALVVLSNVLYQICAKSVPDGMNPFASLTFTYVIGAVASFILYYALNEEANLIHEYSKVNWAPFVLGLAIVGLEVGYIYAYKAGWPISTAQIVQAVVVAVLLIFVGYLLYHEAVTWNKVVGIIVCLTGLALINIK
;
A
#
# COMPACT_ATOMS: atom_id res chain seq x y z
N MET A 1 18.43 -13.14 8.31
CA MET A 1 16.97 -13.38 8.30
C MET A 1 16.20 -12.34 9.12
N LEU A 2 16.61 -12.00 10.35
CA LEU A 2 15.97 -10.96 11.18
C LEU A 2 15.84 -9.57 10.51
N TYR A 3 16.79 -9.20 9.65
CA TYR A 3 16.78 -7.94 8.90
C TYR A 3 15.65 -7.83 7.86
N TYR A 4 15.13 -8.95 7.36
CA TYR A 4 13.98 -8.98 6.43
C TYR A 4 12.65 -9.09 7.19
N VAL A 5 12.66 -9.70 8.36
CA VAL A 5 11.46 -9.89 9.19
C VAL A 5 11.01 -8.56 9.80
N TRP A 6 11.94 -7.70 10.22
CA TRP A 6 11.60 -6.42 10.84
C TRP A 6 10.82 -5.46 9.90
N PRO A 7 11.29 -5.19 8.66
CA PRO A 7 10.53 -4.38 7.72
C PRO A 7 9.18 -5.01 7.37
N LEU A 8 9.14 -6.34 7.21
CA LEU A 8 7.90 -7.04 6.88
C LEU A 8 6.88 -6.93 8.02
N ALA A 9 7.31 -7.10 9.27
CA ALA A 9 6.45 -6.92 10.44
C ALA A 9 5.92 -5.49 10.53
N LEU A 10 6.76 -4.49 10.27
CA LEU A 10 6.36 -3.08 10.25
C LEU A 10 5.31 -2.80 9.16
N VAL A 11 5.50 -3.36 7.96
CA VAL A 11 4.53 -3.23 6.85
C VAL A 11 3.20 -3.87 7.23
N VAL A 12 3.21 -5.09 7.78
CA VAL A 12 1.98 -5.79 8.18
C VAL A 12 1.24 -5.00 9.25
N LEU A 13 1.94 -4.54 10.29
CA LEU A 13 1.33 -3.79 11.39
C LEU A 13 0.75 -2.45 10.90
N SER A 14 1.49 -1.74 10.05
CA SER A 14 1.02 -0.49 9.43
C SER A 14 -0.21 -0.73 8.54
N ASN A 15 -0.23 -1.83 7.79
CA ASN A 15 -1.36 -2.17 6.92
C ASN A 15 -2.62 -2.50 7.71
N VAL A 16 -2.48 -3.22 8.84
CA VAL A 16 -3.61 -3.50 9.75
C VAL A 16 -4.17 -2.20 10.33
N LEU A 17 -3.31 -1.32 10.87
CA LEU A 17 -3.74 -0.02 11.38
C LEU A 17 -4.42 0.82 10.30
N TYR A 18 -3.82 0.84 9.11
CA TYR A 18 -4.37 1.54 7.95
C TYR A 18 -5.80 1.07 7.62
N GLN A 19 -6.03 -0.24 7.54
CA GLN A 19 -7.37 -0.78 7.25
C GLN A 19 -8.40 -0.47 8.35
N ILE A 20 -7.99 -0.48 9.61
CA ILE A 20 -8.86 -0.11 10.75
C ILE A 20 -9.23 1.38 10.66
N CYS A 21 -8.24 2.25 10.44
CA CYS A 21 -8.45 3.69 10.30
C CYS A 21 -9.31 4.01 9.08
N ALA A 22 -9.03 3.40 7.92
CA ALA A 22 -9.77 3.60 6.68
C ALA A 22 -11.25 3.20 6.80
N LYS A 23 -11.57 2.12 7.54
CA LYS A 23 -12.97 1.77 7.84
C LYS A 23 -13.61 2.73 8.85
N SER A 24 -12.82 3.29 9.75
CA SER A 24 -13.30 4.23 10.79
C SER A 24 -13.50 5.66 10.24
N VAL A 25 -13.16 5.93 8.98
CA VAL A 25 -13.44 7.21 8.33
C VAL A 25 -14.96 7.41 8.26
N PRO A 26 -15.51 8.49 8.84
CA PRO A 26 -16.95 8.69 8.89
C PRO A 26 -17.60 8.74 7.51
N ASP A 27 -18.78 8.12 7.36
CA ASP A 27 -19.52 8.08 6.09
C ASP A 27 -19.84 9.48 5.54
N GLY A 28 -20.11 10.44 6.44
CA GLY A 28 -20.37 11.84 6.11
C GLY A 28 -19.13 12.71 5.83
N MET A 29 -17.91 12.19 6.04
CA MET A 29 -16.68 12.92 5.74
C MET A 29 -16.25 12.66 4.29
N ASN A 30 -15.87 13.73 3.58
CA ASN A 30 -15.31 13.61 2.25
C ASN A 30 -13.93 12.90 2.35
N PRO A 31 -13.71 11.76 1.66
CA PRO A 31 -12.44 11.03 1.72
C PRO A 31 -11.23 11.90 1.42
N PHE A 32 -11.34 12.84 0.47
CA PHE A 32 -10.26 13.77 0.13
C PHE A 32 -9.89 14.72 1.28
N ALA A 33 -10.87 15.12 2.11
CA ALA A 33 -10.61 15.95 3.28
C ALA A 33 -9.85 15.16 4.36
N SER A 34 -10.27 13.92 4.63
CA SER A 34 -9.55 13.04 5.55
C SER A 34 -8.12 12.80 5.09
N LEU A 35 -7.92 12.61 3.78
CA LEU A 35 -6.60 12.37 3.19
C LEU A 35 -5.68 13.56 3.33
N THR A 36 -6.20 14.77 3.17
CA THR A 36 -5.42 15.99 3.37
C THR A 36 -4.80 16.03 4.77
N PHE A 37 -5.58 15.66 5.80
CA PHE A 37 -5.05 15.54 7.17
C PHE A 37 -4.03 14.41 7.31
N THR A 38 -4.29 13.24 6.72
CA THR A 38 -3.35 12.10 6.74
C THR A 38 -2.00 12.47 6.11
N TYR A 39 -2.00 13.17 4.98
CA TYR A 39 -0.76 13.62 4.32
C TYR A 39 -0.03 14.69 5.12
N VAL A 40 -0.73 15.63 5.75
CA VAL A 40 -0.09 16.64 6.61
C VAL A 40 0.59 15.97 7.80
N ILE A 41 -0.12 15.06 8.49
CA ILE A 41 0.44 14.31 9.62
C ILE A 41 1.62 13.44 9.14
N GLY A 42 1.47 12.77 8.00
CA GLY A 42 2.52 11.96 7.37
C GLY A 42 3.76 12.78 7.02
N ALA A 43 3.58 13.99 6.46
CA ALA A 43 4.66 14.90 6.14
C ALA A 43 5.38 15.40 7.39
N VAL A 44 4.66 15.79 8.44
CA VAL A 44 5.25 16.21 9.71
C VAL A 44 6.02 15.07 10.37
N ALA A 45 5.43 13.87 10.43
CA ALA A 45 6.06 12.70 11.02
C ALA A 45 7.33 12.29 10.26
N SER A 46 7.29 12.27 8.93
CA SER A 46 8.46 11.97 8.09
C SER A 46 9.55 13.04 8.19
N PHE A 47 9.17 14.32 8.30
CA PHE A 47 10.12 15.40 8.55
C PHE A 47 10.84 15.25 9.89
N ILE A 48 10.10 14.94 10.97
CA ILE A 48 10.67 14.70 12.30
C ILE A 48 11.60 13.48 12.28
N LEU A 49 11.16 12.36 11.68
CA LEU A 49 12.00 11.17 11.55
C LEU A 49 13.27 11.44 10.73
N TYR A 50 13.18 12.22 9.66
CA TYR A 50 14.32 12.55 8.83
C TYR A 50 15.42 13.27 9.62
N TYR A 51 15.05 14.27 10.43
CA TYR A 51 15.98 14.98 11.30
C TYR A 51 16.45 14.15 12.50
N ALA A 52 15.62 13.23 13.00
CA ALA A 52 15.98 12.36 14.13
C ALA A 52 16.93 11.22 13.73
N LEU A 53 16.85 10.73 12.50
CA LEU A 53 17.67 9.62 12.00
C LEU A 53 18.91 10.05 11.19
N ASN A 54 18.99 11.31 10.73
CA ASN A 54 20.15 11.82 9.99
C ASN A 54 20.80 12.98 10.74
N GLU A 55 22.01 12.76 11.28
CA GLU A 55 22.81 13.81 11.95
C GLU A 55 23.31 14.89 10.96
N GLU A 56 23.43 14.58 9.66
CA GLU A 56 23.80 15.52 8.58
C GLU A 56 22.60 15.81 7.66
N ALA A 57 21.52 16.35 8.22
CA ALA A 57 20.28 16.66 7.50
C ALA A 57 20.44 17.82 6.49
N ASN A 58 21.02 17.54 5.32
CA ASN A 58 21.09 18.46 4.20
C ASN A 58 19.93 18.23 3.23
N LEU A 59 18.77 18.80 3.56
CA LEU A 59 17.56 18.74 2.72
C LEU A 59 17.85 19.16 1.26
N ILE A 60 18.64 20.21 1.06
CA ILE A 60 18.97 20.76 -0.27
C ILE A 60 19.70 19.73 -1.15
N HIS A 61 20.53 18.86 -0.56
CA HIS A 61 21.25 17.82 -1.29
C HIS A 61 20.34 16.63 -1.65
N GLU A 62 19.39 16.29 -0.78
CA GLU A 62 18.41 15.21 -1.05
C GLU A 62 17.29 15.65 -1.99
N TYR A 63 16.83 16.90 -1.92
CA TYR A 63 15.91 17.48 -2.91
C TYR A 63 16.52 17.50 -4.32
N SER A 64 17.85 17.62 -4.43
CA SER A 64 18.55 17.50 -5.72
C SER A 64 18.51 16.08 -6.32
N LYS A 65 18.16 15.05 -5.54
CA LYS A 65 17.99 13.66 -6.00
C LYS A 65 16.53 13.28 -6.24
N VAL A 66 15.59 14.20 -5.99
CA VAL A 66 14.16 13.96 -6.23
C VAL A 66 13.95 13.75 -7.73
N ASN A 67 13.47 12.56 -8.07
CA ASN A 67 13.12 12.20 -9.43
C ASN A 67 11.60 12.35 -9.67
N TRP A 68 11.10 11.95 -10.83
CA TRP A 68 9.66 11.88 -11.11
C TRP A 68 8.92 10.84 -10.25
N ALA A 69 9.63 9.89 -9.64
CA ALA A 69 9.03 8.77 -8.90
C ALA A 69 8.22 9.20 -7.65
N PRO A 70 8.70 10.06 -6.74
CA PRO A 70 7.91 10.56 -5.60
C PRO A 70 6.60 11.26 -6.02
N PHE A 71 6.59 11.97 -7.14
CA PHE A 71 5.37 12.63 -7.65
C PHE A 71 4.31 11.61 -8.07
N VAL A 72 4.71 10.60 -8.83
CA VAL A 72 3.80 9.52 -9.26
C VAL A 72 3.36 8.67 -8.06
N LEU A 73 4.26 8.41 -7.12
CA LEU A 73 3.93 7.70 -5.88
C LEU A 73 2.90 8.46 -5.05
N GLY A 74 3.06 9.77 -4.87
CA GLY A 74 2.07 10.60 -4.15
C GLY A 74 0.68 10.50 -4.75
N LEU A 75 0.57 10.62 -6.09
CA LEU A 75 -0.72 10.47 -6.78
C LEU A 75 -1.30 9.05 -6.64
N ALA A 76 -0.44 8.02 -6.70
CA ALA A 76 -0.86 6.63 -6.55
C ALA A 76 -1.37 6.32 -5.14
N ILE A 77 -0.74 6.88 -4.09
CA ILE A 77 -1.17 6.70 -2.70
C ILE A 77 -2.54 7.34 -2.51
N VAL A 78 -2.79 8.54 -3.05
CA VAL A 78 -4.12 9.17 -2.99
C VAL A 78 -5.18 8.25 -3.59
N GLY A 79 -4.94 7.73 -4.80
CA GLY A 79 -5.86 6.80 -5.46
C GLY A 79 -6.09 5.52 -4.64
N LEU A 80 -5.03 4.96 -4.06
CA LEU A 80 -5.11 3.77 -3.22
C LEU A 80 -5.95 4.03 -1.97
N GLU A 81 -5.72 5.14 -1.29
CA GLU A 81 -6.42 5.43 -0.04
C GLU A 81 -7.89 5.80 -0.25
N VAL A 82 -8.18 6.62 -1.27
CA VAL A 82 -9.55 6.90 -1.71
C VAL A 82 -10.28 5.61 -2.10
N GLY A 83 -9.61 4.73 -2.85
CA GLY A 83 -10.18 3.45 -3.30
C GLY A 83 -10.60 2.54 -2.15
N TYR A 84 -9.76 2.40 -1.13
CA TYR A 84 -10.10 1.63 0.08
C TYR A 84 -11.27 2.24 0.85
N ILE A 85 -11.27 3.56 1.05
CA ILE A 85 -12.37 4.24 1.74
C ILE A 85 -13.69 4.01 0.98
N TYR A 86 -13.69 4.12 -0.36
CA TYR A 86 -14.88 3.85 -1.16
C TYR A 86 -15.33 2.38 -1.08
N ALA A 87 -14.41 1.43 -1.11
CA ALA A 87 -14.74 0.01 -0.94
C ALA A 87 -15.41 -0.25 0.42
N TYR A 88 -14.89 0.35 1.50
CA TYR A 88 -15.50 0.23 2.82
C TYR A 88 -16.84 0.95 2.94
N LYS A 89 -17.00 2.13 2.33
CA LYS A 89 -18.29 2.83 2.23
C LYS A 89 -19.33 2.05 1.42
N ALA A 90 -18.91 1.25 0.44
CA ALA A 90 -19.77 0.33 -0.29
C ALA A 90 -20.21 -0.91 0.55
N GLY A 91 -19.80 -0.99 1.82
CA GLY A 91 -20.18 -2.05 2.75
C GLY A 91 -19.30 -3.29 2.67
N TRP A 92 -18.15 -3.25 1.97
CA TRP A 92 -17.27 -4.40 1.90
C TRP A 92 -16.64 -4.71 3.26
N PRO A 93 -16.57 -5.99 3.67
CA PRO A 93 -15.78 -6.39 4.83
C PRO A 93 -14.29 -6.08 4.61
N ILE A 94 -13.61 -5.65 5.67
CA ILE A 94 -12.16 -5.35 5.66
C ILE A 94 -11.37 -6.50 5.04
N SER A 95 -11.62 -7.72 5.53
CA SER A 95 -10.92 -8.93 5.09
C SER A 95 -11.12 -9.18 3.59
N THR A 96 -12.35 -9.11 3.10
CA THR A 96 -12.66 -9.38 1.68
C THR A 96 -12.03 -8.33 0.75
N ALA A 97 -12.12 -7.05 1.09
CA ALA A 97 -11.54 -5.98 0.28
C ALA A 97 -10.01 -6.12 0.18
N GLN A 98 -9.34 -6.36 1.30
CA GLN A 98 -7.90 -6.54 1.34
C GLN A 98 -7.44 -7.78 0.56
N ILE A 99 -8.11 -8.91 0.73
CA ILE A 99 -7.72 -10.16 0.07
C ILE A 99 -7.92 -10.04 -1.45
N VAL A 100 -9.07 -9.51 -1.89
CA VAL A 100 -9.33 -9.28 -3.32
C VAL A 100 -8.28 -8.34 -3.91
N GLN A 101 -8.00 -7.21 -3.24
CA GLN A 101 -6.99 -6.26 -3.69
C GLN A 101 -5.60 -6.91 -3.76
N ALA A 102 -5.19 -7.65 -2.74
CA ALA A 102 -3.87 -8.27 -2.68
C ALA A 102 -3.69 -9.30 -3.80
N VAL A 103 -4.72 -10.11 -4.09
CA VAL A 103 -4.69 -11.10 -5.17
C VAL A 103 -4.62 -10.41 -6.53
N VAL A 104 -5.46 -9.41 -6.79
CA VAL A 104 -5.46 -8.68 -8.07
C VAL A 104 -4.12 -7.96 -8.29
N VAL A 105 -3.59 -7.29 -7.26
CA VAL A 105 -2.29 -6.63 -7.34
C VAL A 105 -1.15 -7.63 -7.54
N ALA A 106 -1.17 -8.78 -6.85
CA ALA A 106 -0.15 -9.81 -7.05
C ALA A 106 -0.13 -10.33 -8.50
N VAL A 107 -1.30 -10.57 -9.10
CA VAL A 107 -1.41 -10.99 -10.51
C VAL A 107 -0.86 -9.92 -11.44
N LEU A 108 -1.27 -8.66 -11.25
CA LEU A 108 -0.80 -7.54 -12.08
C LEU A 108 0.70 -7.30 -11.93
N LEU A 109 1.25 -7.39 -10.71
CA LEU A 109 2.68 -7.22 -10.45
C LEU A 109 3.52 -8.33 -11.08
N ILE A 110 3.02 -9.56 -11.17
CA ILE A 110 3.71 -10.63 -11.89
C ILE A 110 3.80 -10.30 -13.38
N PHE A 111 2.71 -9.76 -13.96
CA PHE A 111 2.70 -9.35 -15.36
C PHE A 111 3.63 -8.14 -15.61
N VAL A 112 3.58 -7.15 -14.73
CA VAL A 112 4.48 -5.98 -14.75
C VAL A 112 5.94 -6.40 -14.56
N GLY A 113 6.24 -7.30 -13.63
CA GLY A 113 7.58 -7.84 -13.39
C GLY A 113 8.13 -8.58 -14.61
N TYR A 114 7.28 -9.32 -15.32
CA TYR A 114 7.65 -9.95 -16.57
C TYR A 114 7.92 -8.95 -17.69
N LEU A 115 7.03 -7.98 -17.89
CA LEU A 115 7.06 -7.09 -19.06
C LEU A 115 8.06 -5.93 -18.91
N LEU A 116 8.15 -5.33 -17.73
CA LEU A 116 8.99 -4.15 -17.47
C LEU A 116 10.35 -4.52 -16.85
N TYR A 117 10.40 -5.53 -15.97
CA TYR A 117 11.62 -5.91 -15.26
C TYR A 117 12.30 -7.17 -15.84
N HIS A 118 11.72 -7.78 -16.89
CA HIS A 118 12.19 -9.02 -17.50
C HIS A 118 12.44 -10.15 -16.48
N GLU A 119 11.65 -10.20 -15.41
CA GLU A 119 11.74 -11.29 -14.45
C GLU A 119 11.33 -12.61 -15.10
N ALA A 120 12.10 -13.68 -14.87
CA ALA A 120 11.72 -15.02 -15.30
C ALA A 120 10.43 -15.44 -14.58
N VAL A 121 9.35 -15.59 -15.35
CA VAL A 121 8.09 -16.17 -14.85
C VAL A 121 8.30 -17.67 -14.75
N THR A 122 8.68 -18.12 -13.57
CA THR A 122 8.73 -19.55 -13.25
C THR A 122 7.34 -20.13 -13.14
N TRP A 123 7.19 -21.40 -13.55
CA TRP A 123 5.93 -22.16 -13.49
C TRP A 123 5.26 -22.11 -12.10
N ASN A 124 6.08 -22.03 -11.05
CA ASN A 124 5.64 -21.89 -9.67
C ASN A 124 4.83 -20.61 -9.39
N LYS A 125 5.16 -19.47 -10.03
CA LYS A 125 4.40 -18.21 -9.87
C LYS A 125 2.98 -18.34 -10.45
N VAL A 126 2.85 -19.03 -11.58
CA VAL A 126 1.56 -19.28 -12.24
C VAL A 126 0.67 -20.21 -11.41
N VAL A 127 1.25 -21.30 -10.89
CA VAL A 127 0.54 -22.20 -9.97
C VAL A 127 0.12 -21.46 -8.69
N GLY A 128 0.99 -20.58 -8.16
CA GLY A 128 0.68 -19.73 -7.01
C GLY A 128 -0.53 -18.81 -7.22
N ILE A 129 -0.68 -18.22 -8.41
CA ILE A 129 -1.86 -17.41 -8.77
C ILE A 129 -3.13 -18.26 -8.72
N ILE A 130 -3.11 -19.45 -9.31
CA ILE A 130 -4.28 -20.35 -9.33
C ILE A 130 -4.70 -20.70 -7.90
N VAL A 131 -3.73 -20.99 -7.02
CA VAL A 131 -3.99 -21.26 -5.60
C VAL A 131 -4.53 -20.02 -4.89
N CYS A 132 -4.00 -18.82 -5.15
CA CYS A 132 -4.50 -17.58 -4.57
C CYS A 132 -5.93 -17.25 -5.01
N LEU A 133 -6.26 -17.45 -6.29
CA LEU A 133 -7.61 -17.28 -6.82
C LEU A 133 -8.58 -18.31 -6.24
N THR A 134 -8.14 -19.55 -6.06
CA THR A 134 -8.93 -20.61 -5.40
C THR A 134 -9.17 -20.30 -3.92
N GLY A 135 -8.15 -19.80 -3.22
CA GLY A 135 -8.27 -19.33 -1.83
C GLY A 135 -9.24 -18.16 -1.70
N LEU A 136 -9.20 -17.21 -2.64
CA LEU A 136 -10.18 -16.12 -2.69
C LEU A 136 -11.60 -16.65 -2.94
N ALA A 137 -11.76 -17.60 -3.86
CA ALA A 137 -13.06 -18.22 -4.13
C ALA A 137 -13.60 -18.96 -2.89
N LEU A 138 -12.76 -19.68 -2.14
CA LEU A 138 -13.16 -20.33 -0.89
C LEU A 138 -13.56 -19.34 0.20
N ILE A 139 -12.86 -18.22 0.31
CA ILE A 139 -13.17 -17.18 1.32
C ILE A 139 -14.45 -16.41 0.94
N ASN A 140 -14.74 -16.28 -0.35
CA ASN A 140 -15.92 -15.59 -0.85
C ASN A 140 -17.13 -16.51 -1.05
N ILE A 141 -16.93 -17.84 -1.04
CA ILE A 141 -18.02 -18.82 -1.00
C ILE A 141 -18.58 -18.83 0.43
N LYS A 142 -19.87 -18.54 0.52
CA LYS A 142 -20.65 -18.48 1.75
C LYS A 142 -21.29 -19.83 2.05
#